data_AF-A0A2T6ZKF2-F1
#
_entry.id   AF-A0A2T6ZKF2-F1
#
_cell.length_a   1.000
_cell.length_b   1.000
_cell.length_c   1.000
_cell.angle_alpha   90.00
_cell.angle_beta   90.00
_cell.angle_gamma   90.00
#
_symmetry.space_group_name_H-M   'P 1'
#
loop_
_entity.id
_entity.type
_entity.pdbx_description
1 polymer ?
#
loop_
_entity_poly.entity_id
_entity_poly.type
_entity_poly.pdbx_seq_one_letter_code
_entity_poly.pdbx_strand_id
1 'polypeptide(L)'
;MDLLTPIRASTLSSSSQQNDAPLLTAVTKPTDSPETPINAASIPQSISNLDDILSTLRSRPSADLLSRTLDLLATNIQPHSSYDIRTPTPKASQVVNTLLETTVPDFWNFLSKKEKKQLAECLRSVTGLGGIVSRLRFLSKSKKDAPSDMSFNIQIEELFALLHSVLRAKGFIHQIWEWGNYGPANPKQTMAWKEFTSLIAGGKLLSVTAEADRLLGVGNGGAGRWIGNESLFISWLGQEVAWASSKIDITNEAEWKALSSMIVRALSLGHRGM
;
A
#
# COMPACT_ATOMS: atom_id res chain seq x y z
N MET A 1 -21.61 -56.68 28.52
CA MET A 1 -22.37 -56.11 27.40
C MET A 1 -21.55 -56.34 26.15
N ASP A 2 -21.93 -57.42 25.47
CA ASP A 2 -21.94 -57.67 24.01
C ASP A 2 -20.73 -57.23 23.17
N LEU A 3 -19.84 -58.16 22.79
CA LEU A 3 -19.86 -59.06 21.60
C LEU A 3 -19.40 -58.33 20.31
N LEU A 4 -18.13 -58.49 19.89
CA LEU A 4 -17.62 -59.46 18.90
C LEU A 4 -18.12 -59.27 17.43
N THR A 5 -17.24 -58.68 16.60
CA THR A 5 -16.75 -59.11 15.24
C THR A 5 -17.78 -59.40 14.10
N PRO A 6 -17.37 -59.77 12.85
CA PRO A 6 -16.35 -59.24 11.90
C PRO A 6 -16.83 -59.18 10.39
N ILE A 7 -15.93 -58.66 9.51
CA ILE A 7 -15.56 -59.07 8.11
C ILE A 7 -16.64 -59.56 7.11
N ARG A 8 -16.64 -58.97 5.89
CA ARG A 8 -16.44 -59.69 4.60
C ARG A 8 -16.19 -58.75 3.41
N ALA A 9 -15.10 -59.03 2.70
CA ALA A 9 -14.82 -58.59 1.33
C ALA A 9 -15.37 -59.62 0.32
N SER A 10 -15.71 -59.19 -0.90
CA SER A 10 -15.71 -59.93 -2.18
C SER A 10 -16.20 -58.95 -3.26
N THR A 11 -15.41 -58.47 -4.24
CA THR A 11 -14.93 -59.10 -5.50
C THR A 11 -16.03 -59.68 -6.38
N LEU A 12 -16.12 -59.20 -7.64
CA LEU A 12 -16.46 -59.86 -8.92
C LEU A 12 -17.01 -58.76 -9.85
N SER A 13 -16.24 -58.20 -10.78
CA SER A 13 -15.75 -58.74 -12.07
C SER A 13 -16.78 -58.72 -13.19
N SER A 14 -16.29 -58.31 -14.38
CA SER A 14 -16.67 -58.77 -15.75
C SER A 14 -18.10 -58.51 -16.22
N SER A 15 -18.43 -58.09 -17.45
CA SER A 15 -17.72 -57.99 -18.74
C SER A 15 -18.76 -57.42 -19.72
N SER A 16 -18.42 -56.46 -20.58
CA SER A 16 -18.09 -56.66 -22.01
C SER A 16 -19.29 -56.99 -22.92
N GLN A 17 -19.57 -56.11 -23.89
CA GLN A 17 -19.96 -56.36 -25.30
C GLN A 17 -20.62 -55.05 -25.81
N GLN A 18 -19.98 -54.17 -26.57
CA GLN A 18 -19.39 -54.30 -27.91
C GLN A 18 -20.39 -54.81 -28.96
N ASN A 19 -20.83 -53.90 -29.83
CA ASN A 19 -21.16 -54.18 -31.24
C ASN A 19 -21.04 -52.90 -32.07
N ASP A 20 -20.27 -53.01 -33.16
CA ASP A 20 -19.88 -52.00 -34.12
C ASP A 20 -20.96 -51.72 -35.19
N ALA A 21 -21.14 -50.42 -35.52
CA ALA A 21 -21.33 -49.70 -36.82
C ALA A 21 -22.12 -50.32 -38.03
N PRO A 22 -22.37 -49.62 -39.17
CA PRO A 22 -22.30 -48.18 -39.53
C PRO A 22 -23.56 -47.66 -40.30
N LEU A 23 -23.65 -46.35 -40.59
CA LEU A 23 -23.92 -45.74 -41.93
C LEU A 23 -24.47 -44.31 -41.88
N LEU A 24 -23.96 -43.50 -42.81
CA LEU A 24 -24.16 -42.07 -43.01
C LEU A 24 -25.57 -41.74 -43.53
N THR A 25 -26.14 -40.61 -43.10
CA THR A 25 -26.97 -39.74 -43.97
C THR A 25 -26.88 -38.29 -43.46
N ALA A 26 -26.73 -37.38 -44.41
CA ALA A 26 -26.52 -35.96 -44.22
C ALA A 26 -27.80 -35.13 -44.43
N VAL A 27 -27.78 -33.92 -43.85
CA VAL A 27 -28.54 -32.69 -44.19
C VAL A 27 -30.03 -32.60 -43.83
N THR A 28 -30.35 -31.71 -42.87
CA THR A 28 -31.13 -30.48 -43.12
C THR A 28 -30.97 -29.47 -41.98
N LYS A 29 -30.57 -28.24 -42.32
CA LYS A 29 -30.62 -27.00 -41.49
C LYS A 29 -32.10 -26.56 -41.34
N PRO A 30 -32.51 -25.84 -40.28
CA PRO A 30 -32.32 -24.36 -40.20
C PRO A 30 -31.95 -23.89 -38.76
N THR A 31 -30.95 -23.02 -38.57
CA THR A 31 -31.05 -21.54 -38.51
C THR A 31 -32.12 -20.99 -37.55
N ASP A 32 -31.60 -20.23 -36.58
CA ASP A 32 -32.21 -19.20 -35.72
C ASP A 32 -32.81 -19.61 -34.37
N SER A 33 -31.94 -19.58 -33.35
CA SER A 33 -32.22 -18.90 -32.08
C SER A 33 -30.89 -18.53 -31.42
N PRO A 34 -30.65 -17.25 -31.04
CA PRO A 34 -29.36 -16.82 -30.54
C PRO A 34 -29.16 -17.29 -29.09
N GLU A 35 -28.09 -18.06 -28.88
CA GLU A 35 -27.50 -18.32 -27.57
C GLU A 35 -27.16 -16.98 -26.91
N THR A 36 -27.80 -16.74 -25.76
CA THR A 36 -27.43 -15.71 -24.80
C THR A 36 -25.98 -15.96 -24.36
N PRO A 37 -25.04 -15.02 -24.60
CA PRO A 37 -23.71 -15.12 -24.06
C PRO A 37 -23.80 -15.03 -22.53
N ILE A 38 -23.15 -15.98 -21.88
CA ILE A 38 -22.82 -15.97 -20.46
C ILE A 38 -22.30 -14.59 -20.10
N ASN A 39 -23.04 -13.87 -19.25
CA ASN A 39 -22.67 -12.57 -18.72
C ASN A 39 -21.28 -12.66 -18.10
N ALA A 40 -20.28 -12.15 -18.82
CA ALA A 40 -19.05 -11.65 -18.22
C ALA A 40 -19.48 -10.66 -17.15
N ALA A 41 -19.08 -10.92 -15.91
CA ALA A 41 -19.39 -10.12 -14.74
C ALA A 41 -19.31 -8.63 -15.08
N SER A 42 -20.43 -7.93 -14.94
CA SER A 42 -20.51 -6.49 -15.07
C SER A 42 -19.45 -5.86 -14.16
N ILE A 43 -18.37 -5.39 -14.78
CA ILE A 43 -17.36 -4.54 -14.14
C ILE A 43 -18.14 -3.33 -13.61
N PRO A 44 -18.09 -3.00 -12.30
CA PRO A 44 -18.86 -1.90 -11.76
C PRO A 44 -18.51 -0.61 -12.52
N GLN A 45 -19.47 -0.13 -13.30
CA GLN A 45 -19.43 1.17 -13.94
C GLN A 45 -19.52 2.25 -12.84
N SER A 46 -18.55 3.16 -12.87
CA SER A 46 -18.46 4.43 -12.14
C SER A 46 -18.02 4.37 -10.67
N ILE A 47 -16.71 4.25 -10.44
CA ILE A 47 -16.07 4.71 -9.19
C ILE A 47 -16.32 6.22 -9.09
N SER A 48 -17.33 6.64 -8.32
CA SER A 48 -17.82 8.02 -8.31
C SER A 48 -17.34 8.80 -7.07
N ASN A 49 -17.01 8.07 -6.00
CA ASN A 49 -16.57 8.64 -4.74
C ASN A 49 -15.64 7.69 -3.95
N LEU A 50 -15.17 8.16 -2.80
CA LEU A 50 -14.29 7.39 -1.92
C LEU A 50 -14.93 6.15 -1.29
N ASP A 51 -16.26 6.13 -1.09
CA ASP A 51 -16.97 4.98 -0.54
C ASP A 51 -17.01 3.82 -1.57
N ASP A 52 -17.12 4.13 -2.86
CA ASP A 52 -17.02 3.15 -3.95
C ASP A 52 -15.61 2.54 -4.03
N ILE A 53 -14.58 3.37 -3.81
CA ILE A 53 -13.19 2.91 -3.74
C ILE A 53 -13.00 1.97 -2.55
N LEU A 54 -13.52 2.36 -1.38
CA LEU A 54 -13.45 1.53 -0.17
C LEU A 54 -14.14 0.19 -0.34
N SER A 55 -15.35 0.17 -0.89
CA SER A 55 -16.10 -1.07 -1.12
C SER A 55 -15.36 -1.96 -2.13
N THR A 56 -14.82 -1.36 -3.20
CA THR A 56 -14.02 -2.06 -4.21
C THR A 56 -12.77 -2.69 -3.58
N LEU A 57 -11.95 -1.94 -2.85
CA LEU A 57 -10.73 -2.45 -2.22
C LEU A 57 -11.03 -3.57 -1.20
N ARG A 58 -12.12 -3.43 -0.42
CA ARG A 58 -12.54 -4.45 0.55
C ARG A 58 -13.07 -5.73 -0.09
N SER A 59 -13.61 -5.63 -1.30
CA SER A 59 -14.15 -6.79 -2.04
C SER A 59 -13.08 -7.69 -2.68
N ARG A 60 -11.78 -7.40 -2.48
CA ARG A 60 -10.64 -8.06 -3.13
C ARG A 60 -10.77 -7.96 -4.67
N PRO A 61 -10.46 -6.77 -5.23
CA PRO A 61 -10.69 -6.51 -6.65
C PRO A 61 -9.81 -7.37 -7.55
N SER A 62 -10.22 -7.54 -8.81
CA SER A 62 -9.35 -8.12 -9.84
C SER A 62 -8.12 -7.22 -10.08
N ALA A 63 -7.05 -7.79 -10.64
CA ALA A 63 -5.81 -7.05 -10.93
C ALA A 63 -6.08 -5.79 -11.77
N ASP A 64 -6.91 -5.89 -12.81
CA ASP A 64 -7.28 -4.76 -13.67
C ASP A 64 -8.04 -3.67 -12.90
N LEU A 65 -8.96 -4.06 -12.02
CA LEU A 65 -9.75 -3.12 -11.23
C LEU A 65 -8.89 -2.44 -10.15
N LEU A 66 -7.96 -3.17 -9.53
CA LEU A 66 -6.98 -2.61 -8.62
C LEU A 66 -6.07 -1.59 -9.33
N SER A 67 -5.56 -1.93 -10.51
CA SER A 67 -4.71 -1.06 -11.32
C SER A 67 -5.40 0.27 -11.65
N ARG A 68 -6.66 0.21 -12.09
CA ARG A 68 -7.49 1.40 -12.37
C ARG A 68 -7.77 2.23 -11.11
N THR A 69 -8.02 1.56 -9.98
CA THR A 69 -8.28 2.23 -8.70
C THR A 69 -7.03 2.98 -8.21
N LEU A 70 -5.86 2.36 -8.29
CA LEU A 70 -4.58 3.00 -7.95
C LEU A 70 -4.26 4.16 -8.90
N ASP A 71 -4.53 4.00 -10.19
CA ASP A 71 -4.32 5.06 -11.19
C ASP A 71 -5.22 6.28 -10.93
N LEU A 72 -6.48 6.04 -10.56
CA LEU A 72 -7.43 7.09 -10.20
C LEU A 72 -6.96 7.86 -8.94
N LEU A 73 -6.56 7.15 -7.88
CA LEU A 73 -6.06 7.76 -6.65
C LEU A 73 -4.71 8.48 -6.84
N ALA A 74 -3.84 7.98 -7.73
CA ALA A 74 -2.54 8.56 -8.00
C ALA A 74 -2.63 9.81 -8.88
N THR A 75 -3.42 9.76 -9.96
CA THR A 75 -3.51 10.79 -11.01
C THR A 75 -4.37 11.98 -10.62
N ASN A 76 -5.39 11.78 -9.77
CA ASN A 76 -6.28 12.86 -9.36
C ASN A 76 -5.64 13.71 -8.25
N ILE A 77 -4.68 14.54 -8.67
CA ILE A 77 -3.88 15.44 -7.81
C ILE A 77 -4.62 16.77 -7.58
N GLN A 78 -5.80 16.96 -8.16
CA GLN A 78 -6.60 18.16 -7.89
C GLN A 78 -7.02 18.17 -6.41
N PRO A 79 -6.58 19.17 -5.63
CA PRO A 79 -7.03 19.33 -4.25
C PRO A 79 -8.55 19.38 -4.23
N HIS A 80 -9.18 18.65 -3.29
CA HIS A 80 -10.64 18.58 -3.13
C HIS A 80 -11.43 17.81 -4.19
N SER A 81 -10.79 16.97 -5.02
CA SER A 81 -11.55 15.96 -5.76
C SER A 81 -12.28 15.03 -4.78
N SER A 82 -13.39 14.42 -5.20
CA SER A 82 -14.13 13.42 -4.41
C SER A 82 -13.32 12.17 -4.05
N TYR A 83 -12.06 12.11 -4.50
CA TYR A 83 -11.13 10.99 -4.40
C TYR A 83 -9.83 11.35 -3.68
N ASP A 84 -9.67 12.57 -3.18
CA ASP A 84 -8.43 12.99 -2.53
C ASP A 84 -8.24 12.31 -1.17
N ILE A 85 -7.23 11.43 -1.11
CA ILE A 85 -6.81 10.71 0.10
C ILE A 85 -5.62 11.36 0.82
N ARG A 86 -5.04 12.42 0.26
CA ARG A 86 -3.89 13.13 0.83
C ARG A 86 -4.34 14.11 1.90
N THR A 87 -5.55 14.64 1.76
CA THR A 87 -6.22 15.40 2.82
C THR A 87 -6.58 14.48 3.99
N PRO A 88 -6.17 14.78 5.24
CA PRO A 88 -6.51 13.98 6.40
C PRO A 88 -7.99 14.12 6.75
N THR A 89 -8.81 13.26 6.16
CA THR A 89 -10.24 13.07 6.48
C THR A 89 -10.47 11.66 7.01
N PRO A 90 -11.52 11.42 7.82
CA PRO A 90 -11.82 10.07 8.31
C PRO A 90 -11.94 9.03 7.19
N LYS A 91 -12.56 9.39 6.05
CA LYS A 91 -12.70 8.49 4.90
C LYS A 91 -11.36 8.25 4.19
N ALA A 92 -10.56 9.29 3.97
CA ALA A 92 -9.21 9.16 3.42
C ALA A 92 -8.34 8.21 4.26
N SER A 93 -8.41 8.33 5.59
CA SER A 93 -7.72 7.43 6.51
C SER A 93 -8.19 5.98 6.40
N GLN A 94 -9.48 5.74 6.19
CA GLN A 94 -9.98 4.39 5.95
C GLN A 94 -9.44 3.78 4.65
N VAL A 95 -9.31 4.58 3.58
CA VAL A 95 -8.73 4.09 2.32
C VAL A 95 -7.27 3.76 2.51
N VAL A 96 -6.51 4.68 3.11
CA VAL A 96 -5.08 4.48 3.42
C VAL A 96 -4.87 3.23 4.26
N ASN A 97 -5.67 3.02 5.30
CA ASN A 97 -5.57 1.82 6.14
C ASN A 97 -5.94 0.56 5.36
N THR A 98 -6.97 0.61 4.51
CA THR A 98 -7.34 -0.53 3.65
C THR A 98 -6.19 -0.88 2.70
N LEU A 99 -5.57 0.12 2.07
CA LEU A 99 -4.40 -0.07 1.20
C LEU A 99 -3.23 -0.73 1.97
N LEU A 100 -2.95 -0.30 3.20
CA LEU A 100 -1.83 -0.81 3.98
C LEU A 100 -2.07 -2.18 4.62
N GLU A 101 -3.28 -2.45 5.10
CA GLU A 101 -3.59 -3.66 5.87
C GLU A 101 -4.12 -4.80 5.01
N THR A 102 -4.69 -4.49 3.84
CA THR A 102 -5.23 -5.51 2.93
C THR A 102 -4.50 -5.50 1.60
N THR A 103 -4.34 -4.34 0.94
CA THR A 103 -3.80 -4.31 -0.42
C THR A 103 -2.31 -4.64 -0.46
N VAL A 104 -1.50 -4.09 0.45
CA VAL A 104 -0.06 -4.39 0.50
C VAL A 104 0.18 -5.89 0.76
N PRO A 105 -0.34 -6.51 1.84
CA PRO A 105 -0.05 -7.92 2.10
C PRO A 105 -0.57 -8.88 1.01
N ASP A 106 -1.75 -8.60 0.45
CA ASP A 106 -2.38 -9.52 -0.50
C ASP A 106 -1.82 -9.39 -1.93
N PHE A 107 -1.45 -8.17 -2.35
CA PHE A 107 -1.18 -7.88 -3.77
C PHE A 107 0.26 -7.46 -4.06
N TRP A 108 1.07 -7.07 -3.08
CA TRP A 108 2.37 -6.42 -3.33
C TRP A 108 3.29 -7.20 -4.29
N ASN A 109 3.34 -8.53 -4.17
CA ASN A 109 4.19 -9.36 -5.05
C ASN A 109 3.65 -9.50 -6.48
N PHE A 110 2.36 -9.24 -6.69
CA PHE A 110 1.71 -9.29 -8.00
C PHE A 110 1.66 -7.92 -8.68
N LEU A 111 1.88 -6.83 -7.94
CA LEU A 111 1.91 -5.48 -8.50
C LEU A 111 3.12 -5.28 -9.42
N SER A 112 2.87 -4.75 -10.60
CA SER A 112 3.90 -4.23 -11.50
C SER A 112 4.66 -3.06 -10.87
N LYS A 113 5.82 -2.71 -11.44
CA LYS A 113 6.60 -1.56 -11.00
C LYS A 113 5.79 -0.24 -11.07
N LYS A 114 4.90 -0.11 -12.05
CA LYS A 114 4.01 1.05 -12.20
C LYS A 114 3.01 1.12 -11.04
N GLU A 115 2.37 0.02 -10.71
CA GLU A 115 1.36 -0.05 -9.65
C GLU A 115 1.97 0.16 -8.26
N LYS A 116 3.16 -0.38 -8.01
CA LYS A 116 3.92 -0.08 -6.78
C LYS A 116 4.20 1.41 -6.63
N LYS A 117 4.52 2.09 -7.74
CA LYS A 117 4.73 3.55 -7.75
C LYS A 117 3.43 4.30 -7.49
N GLN A 118 2.32 3.91 -8.13
CA GLN A 118 1.00 4.52 -7.91
C GLN A 118 0.56 4.33 -6.45
N LEU A 119 0.76 3.14 -5.88
CA LEU A 119 0.49 2.87 -4.46
C LEU A 119 1.33 3.76 -3.53
N ALA A 120 2.62 3.93 -3.84
CA ALA A 120 3.48 4.86 -3.10
C ALA A 120 3.02 6.32 -3.25
N GLU A 121 2.52 6.73 -4.41
CA GLU A 121 1.95 8.08 -4.64
C GLU A 121 0.65 8.31 -3.88
N CYS A 122 -0.16 7.26 -3.68
CA CYS A 122 -1.36 7.29 -2.85
C CYS A 122 -1.03 7.47 -1.36
N LEU A 123 0.05 6.82 -0.91
CA LEU A 123 0.49 6.83 0.48
C LEU A 123 1.47 7.96 0.82
N ARG A 124 1.79 8.81 -0.16
CA ARG A 124 2.59 10.03 0.03
C ARG A 124 1.73 11.09 0.72
N SER A 125 1.41 10.88 1.98
CA SER A 125 0.67 11.82 2.82
C SER A 125 1.05 11.63 4.27
N VAL A 126 0.69 12.59 5.13
CA VAL A 126 0.95 12.47 6.58
C VAL A 126 0.26 11.23 7.14
N THR A 127 -0.97 10.98 6.73
CA THR A 127 -1.75 9.79 7.11
C THR A 127 -1.11 8.50 6.58
N GLY A 128 -0.67 8.48 5.32
CA GLY A 128 0.00 7.33 4.72
C GLY A 128 1.30 6.96 5.44
N LEU A 129 2.16 7.95 5.73
CA LEU A 129 3.36 7.73 6.52
C LEU A 129 3.06 7.24 7.94
N GLY A 130 2.11 7.89 8.62
CA GLY A 130 1.69 7.48 9.97
C GLY A 130 1.16 6.04 9.99
N GLY A 131 0.41 5.65 8.97
CA GLY A 131 -0.07 4.28 8.77
C GLY A 131 1.07 3.28 8.57
N ILE A 132 2.04 3.57 7.68
CA ILE A 132 3.21 2.71 7.46
C ILE A 132 4.00 2.52 8.76
N VAL A 133 4.26 3.60 9.51
CA VAL A 133 4.95 3.55 10.80
C VAL A 133 4.19 2.67 11.80
N SER A 134 2.87 2.83 11.87
CA SER A 134 2.01 2.05 12.78
C SER A 134 2.04 0.57 12.42
N ARG A 135 1.96 0.24 11.13
CA ARG A 135 2.04 -1.14 10.64
C ARG A 135 3.42 -1.76 10.89
N LEU A 136 4.50 -1.03 10.64
CA LEU A 136 5.87 -1.50 10.94
C LEU A 136 6.03 -1.79 12.43
N ARG A 137 5.53 -0.91 13.31
CA ARG A 137 5.56 -1.15 14.77
C ARG A 137 4.76 -2.38 15.16
N PHE A 138 3.57 -2.56 14.58
CA PHE A 138 2.75 -3.75 14.80
C PHE A 138 3.49 -5.04 14.39
N LEU A 139 4.00 -5.09 13.15
CA LEU A 139 4.74 -6.26 12.65
C LEU A 139 6.01 -6.53 13.44
N SER A 140 6.74 -5.48 13.85
CA SER A 140 7.93 -5.61 14.69
C SER A 140 7.61 -6.23 16.03
N LYS A 141 6.49 -5.83 16.65
CA LYS A 141 6.01 -6.44 17.89
C LYS A 141 5.61 -7.91 17.66
N SER A 142 4.81 -8.19 16.63
CA SER A 142 4.39 -9.56 16.30
C SER A 142 5.57 -10.48 16.01
N LYS A 143 6.62 -9.99 15.35
CA LYS A 143 7.85 -10.74 15.11
C LYS A 143 8.61 -11.07 16.40
N LYS A 144 8.59 -10.18 17.39
CA LYS A 144 9.19 -10.43 18.71
C LYS A 144 8.39 -11.48 19.49
N ASP A 145 7.07 -11.44 19.39
CA ASP A 145 6.17 -12.41 20.04
C ASP A 145 6.22 -13.79 19.37
N ALA A 146 6.46 -13.84 18.04
CA ALA A 146 6.60 -15.06 17.25
C ALA A 146 7.87 -15.05 16.37
N PRO A 147 9.07 -15.30 16.95
CA PRO A 147 10.34 -15.18 16.22
C PRO A 147 10.55 -16.19 15.11
N SER A 148 9.86 -17.33 15.11
CA SER A 148 10.00 -18.36 14.06
C SER A 148 9.17 -18.08 12.81
N ASP A 149 8.21 -17.15 12.85
CA ASP A 149 7.36 -16.84 11.71
C ASP A 149 8.07 -15.91 10.71
N MET A 150 8.50 -16.49 9.60
CA MET A 150 9.20 -15.79 8.52
C MET A 150 8.28 -14.90 7.67
N SER A 151 6.96 -15.05 7.76
CA SER A 151 6.01 -14.22 7.01
C SER A 151 6.09 -12.75 7.41
N PHE A 152 6.44 -12.48 8.67
CA PHE A 152 6.67 -11.11 9.17
C PHE A 152 7.91 -10.47 8.53
N ASN A 153 8.97 -11.25 8.23
CA ASN A 153 10.15 -10.70 7.56
C ASN A 153 9.79 -10.22 6.15
N ILE A 154 9.00 -11.01 5.43
CA ILE A 154 8.51 -10.65 4.09
C ILE A 154 7.69 -9.36 4.18
N GLN A 155 6.69 -9.31 5.05
CA GLN A 155 5.84 -8.11 5.20
C GLN A 155 6.63 -6.85 5.62
N ILE A 156 7.64 -6.98 6.48
CA ILE A 156 8.50 -5.86 6.88
C ILE A 156 9.33 -5.38 5.69
N GLU A 157 9.95 -6.28 4.92
CA GLU A 157 10.71 -5.94 3.71
C GLU A 157 9.83 -5.28 2.64
N GLU A 158 8.59 -5.74 2.46
CA GLU A 158 7.63 -5.12 1.54
C GLU A 158 7.28 -3.69 1.96
N LEU A 159 7.09 -3.45 3.26
CA LEU A 159 6.87 -2.09 3.78
C LEU A 159 8.11 -1.21 3.67
N PHE A 160 9.30 -1.75 3.82
CA PHE A 160 10.54 -1.00 3.54
C PHE A 160 10.62 -0.59 2.08
N ALA A 161 10.31 -1.49 1.15
CA ALA A 161 10.31 -1.20 -0.29
C ALA A 161 9.23 -0.17 -0.68
N LEU A 162 8.06 -0.24 -0.04
CA LEU A 162 7.00 0.76 -0.18
C LEU A 162 7.44 2.12 0.36
N LEU A 163 7.94 2.15 1.60
CA LEU A 163 8.39 3.38 2.24
C LEU A 163 9.56 4.03 1.48
N HIS A 164 10.48 3.22 0.94
CA HIS A 164 11.51 3.68 0.02
C HIS A 164 10.92 4.43 -1.17
N SER A 165 9.90 3.86 -1.79
CA SER A 165 9.23 4.44 -2.96
C SER A 165 8.45 5.72 -2.60
N VAL A 166 7.91 5.80 -1.39
CA VAL A 166 7.24 7.02 -0.88
C VAL A 166 8.24 8.16 -0.69
N LEU A 167 9.37 7.90 -0.04
CA LEU A 167 10.35 8.92 0.37
C LEU A 167 11.34 9.33 -0.74
N ARG A 168 11.61 8.47 -1.72
CA ARG A 168 12.54 8.78 -2.83
C ARG A 168 11.95 9.66 -3.92
N ALA A 169 10.71 10.10 -3.76
CA ALA A 169 10.14 11.12 -4.62
C ALA A 169 10.90 12.43 -4.43
N LYS A 170 11.42 12.99 -5.52
CA LYS A 170 12.13 14.26 -5.48
C LYS A 170 11.19 15.37 -5.02
N GLY A 171 11.62 16.14 -4.02
CA GLY A 171 10.82 17.24 -3.49
C GLY A 171 9.68 16.79 -2.59
N PHE A 172 9.85 15.63 -1.95
CA PHE A 172 8.87 15.02 -1.07
C PHE A 172 8.37 15.99 0.01
N ILE A 173 9.28 16.71 0.68
CA ILE A 173 8.93 17.64 1.76
C ILE A 173 8.06 18.79 1.25
N HIS A 174 8.44 19.40 0.13
CA HIS A 174 7.71 20.50 -0.49
C HIS A 174 6.33 20.02 -0.97
N GLN A 175 6.24 18.85 -1.60
CA GLN A 175 4.96 18.26 -2.01
C GLN A 175 3.99 18.07 -0.84
N ILE A 176 4.48 17.58 0.31
CA ILE A 176 3.63 17.42 1.50
C ILE A 176 3.10 18.78 2.00
N TRP A 177 3.93 19.83 1.93
CA TRP A 177 3.50 21.18 2.28
C TRP A 177 2.44 21.73 1.31
N GLU A 178 2.70 21.62 0.00
CA GLU A 178 1.78 22.07 -1.07
C GLU A 178 0.42 21.39 -0.96
N TRP A 179 0.40 20.06 -0.75
CA TRP A 179 -0.84 19.31 -0.60
C TRP A 179 -1.61 19.67 0.65
N GLY A 180 -0.94 20.09 1.72
CA GLY A 180 -1.59 20.59 2.92
C GLY A 180 -2.12 22.03 2.80
N ASN A 181 -1.77 22.76 1.74
CA ASN A 181 -2.08 24.19 1.59
C ASN A 181 -3.44 24.42 0.93
N TYR A 182 -4.49 24.52 1.75
CA TYR A 182 -5.88 24.65 1.29
C TYR A 182 -6.43 26.08 1.34
N GLY A 183 -5.60 27.09 1.04
CA GLY A 183 -5.98 28.52 1.15
C GLY A 183 -5.51 29.16 2.46
N PRO A 184 -5.95 30.40 2.76
CA PRO A 184 -5.32 31.22 3.80
C PRO A 184 -5.42 30.59 5.19
N ALA A 185 -4.26 30.46 5.85
CA ALA A 185 -4.06 30.08 7.25
C ALA A 185 -5.00 28.97 7.76
N ASN A 186 -4.82 27.74 7.26
CA ASN A 186 -5.62 26.59 7.72
C ASN A 186 -5.02 25.93 8.98
N PRO A 187 -5.73 25.91 10.13
CA PRO A 187 -5.28 25.21 11.33
C PRO A 187 -4.98 23.72 11.09
N LYS A 188 -5.70 23.08 10.16
CA LYS A 188 -5.49 21.67 9.79
C LYS A 188 -4.15 21.46 9.10
N GLN A 189 -3.71 22.40 8.26
CA GLN A 189 -2.38 22.36 7.64
C GLN A 189 -1.28 22.43 8.70
N THR A 190 -1.42 23.34 9.66
CA THR A 190 -0.45 23.48 10.76
C THR A 190 -0.36 22.19 11.59
N MET A 191 -1.51 21.56 11.89
CA MET A 191 -1.53 20.28 12.61
C MET A 191 -0.91 19.15 11.79
N ALA A 192 -1.28 19.02 10.52
CA ALA A 192 -0.71 18.01 9.62
C ALA A 192 0.82 18.18 9.46
N TRP A 193 1.29 19.43 9.32
CA TRP A 193 2.71 19.74 9.23
C TRP A 193 3.46 19.41 10.52
N LYS A 194 2.87 19.69 11.68
CA LYS A 194 3.46 19.30 12.99
C LYS A 194 3.58 17.79 13.12
N GLU A 195 2.56 17.03 12.70
CA GLU A 195 2.65 15.56 12.74
C GLU A 195 3.66 15.03 11.73
N PHE A 196 3.69 15.58 10.50
CA PHE A 196 4.70 15.26 9.51
C PHE A 196 6.13 15.52 10.02
N THR A 197 6.34 16.69 10.61
CA THR A 197 7.61 17.09 11.23
C THR A 197 7.97 16.14 12.37
N SER A 198 6.99 15.70 13.18
CA SER A 198 7.19 14.72 14.25
C SER A 198 7.58 13.34 13.71
N LEU A 199 6.98 12.91 12.59
CA LEU A 199 7.28 11.64 11.93
C LEU A 199 8.69 11.62 11.35
N ILE A 200 9.06 12.64 10.57
CA ILE A 200 10.32 12.72 9.84
C ILE A 200 11.44 13.30 10.72
N ALA A 201 11.36 14.59 11.03
CA ALA A 201 12.41 15.32 11.74
C ALA A 201 12.40 15.07 13.26
N GLY A 202 11.30 14.54 13.81
CA GLY A 202 11.21 14.12 15.20
C GLY A 202 11.75 12.71 15.47
N GLY A 203 12.13 11.97 14.42
CA GLY A 203 12.82 10.68 14.53
C GLY A 203 11.91 9.48 14.79
N LYS A 204 10.58 9.66 14.83
CA LYS A 204 9.64 8.53 14.99
C LYS A 204 9.82 7.50 13.88
N LEU A 205 9.90 7.95 12.61
CA LEU A 205 10.10 7.08 11.45
C LEU A 205 11.44 6.35 11.52
N LEU A 206 12.53 7.08 11.77
CA LEU A 206 13.88 6.53 11.93
C LEU A 206 13.93 5.49 13.05
N SER A 207 13.34 5.79 14.21
CA SER A 207 13.34 4.88 15.36
C SER A 207 12.60 3.57 15.07
N VAL A 208 11.40 3.63 14.49
CA VAL A 208 10.60 2.44 14.17
C VAL A 208 11.26 1.62 13.06
N THR A 209 11.79 2.28 12.03
CA THR A 209 12.49 1.57 10.94
C THR A 209 13.81 0.96 11.42
N ALA A 210 14.58 1.63 12.28
CA ALA A 210 15.78 1.06 12.89
C ALA A 210 15.47 -0.15 13.79
N GLU A 211 14.33 -0.15 14.49
CA GLU A 211 13.88 -1.31 15.27
C GLU A 211 13.50 -2.48 14.36
N ALA A 212 12.68 -2.23 13.33
CA ALA A 212 12.26 -3.24 12.37
C ALA A 212 13.47 -3.83 11.61
N ASP A 213 14.43 -2.98 11.24
CA ASP A 213 15.64 -3.36 10.53
C ASP A 213 16.52 -4.34 11.34
N ARG A 214 16.64 -4.10 12.65
CA ARG A 214 17.37 -5.01 13.57
C ARG A 214 16.72 -6.38 13.64
N LEU A 215 15.39 -6.46 13.55
CA LEU A 215 14.65 -7.73 13.60
C LEU A 215 14.85 -8.58 12.34
N LEU A 216 15.08 -7.94 11.19
CA LEU A 216 15.44 -8.63 9.94
C LEU A 216 16.86 -9.20 9.97
N GLY A 217 17.73 -8.70 10.86
CA GLY A 217 19.11 -9.13 11.00
C GLY A 217 20.03 -8.62 9.89
N VAL A 218 21.28 -9.08 9.90
CA VAL A 218 22.29 -8.73 8.90
C VAL A 218 22.00 -9.49 7.62
N GLY A 219 21.43 -8.82 6.63
CA GLY A 219 21.09 -9.37 5.32
C GLY A 219 21.40 -8.36 4.22
N ASN A 220 21.32 -8.79 2.95
CA ASN A 220 21.55 -7.90 1.82
C ASN A 220 20.64 -6.66 1.95
N GLY A 221 21.19 -5.47 1.67
CA GLY A 221 20.55 -4.18 1.94
C GLY A 221 19.28 -3.96 1.13
N GLY A 222 18.16 -4.52 1.61
CA GLY A 222 16.82 -4.39 1.03
C GLY A 222 16.44 -2.93 0.75
N ALA A 223 15.59 -2.75 -0.25
CA ALA A 223 15.14 -1.42 -0.66
C ALA A 223 14.47 -0.70 0.52
N GLY A 224 15.07 0.39 0.98
CA GLY A 224 14.52 1.18 2.09
C GLY A 224 15.15 0.96 3.46
N ARG A 225 16.03 -0.03 3.63
CA ARG A 225 16.73 -0.25 4.92
C ARG A 225 17.57 0.96 5.34
N TRP A 226 17.99 1.80 4.39
CA TRP A 226 18.64 3.11 4.64
C TRP A 226 17.84 4.04 5.56
N ILE A 227 16.52 3.87 5.66
CA ILE A 227 15.65 4.74 6.47
C ILE A 227 15.85 4.47 7.96
N GLY A 228 16.19 3.24 8.33
CA GLY A 228 16.57 2.87 9.71
C GLY A 228 18.03 3.21 10.04
N ASN A 229 18.83 3.59 9.05
CA ASN A 229 20.21 4.01 9.25
C ASN A 229 20.26 5.53 9.46
N GLU A 230 20.70 5.95 10.64
CA GLU A 230 20.72 7.37 11.02
C GLU A 230 21.52 8.24 10.05
N SER A 231 22.73 7.84 9.68
CA SER A 231 23.60 8.63 8.79
C SER A 231 22.98 8.80 7.41
N LEU A 232 22.46 7.72 6.82
CA LEU A 232 21.82 7.76 5.50
C LEU A 232 20.50 8.53 5.53
N PHE A 233 19.71 8.37 6.59
CA PHE A 233 18.44 9.08 6.76
C PHE A 233 18.64 10.58 6.94
N ILE A 234 19.57 11.00 7.79
CA ILE A 234 19.89 12.42 8.02
C ILE A 234 20.47 13.04 6.74
N SER A 235 21.33 12.31 6.00
CA SER A 235 21.86 12.78 4.72
C SER A 235 20.75 13.02 3.70
N TRP A 236 19.81 12.09 3.55
CA TRP A 236 18.63 12.26 2.70
C TRP A 236 17.75 13.43 3.15
N LEU A 237 17.51 13.55 4.45
CA LEU A 237 16.69 14.63 5.02
C LEU A 237 17.29 16.01 4.71
N GLY A 238 18.61 16.15 4.85
CA GLY A 238 19.33 17.37 4.50
C GLY A 238 19.20 17.72 3.02
N GLN A 239 19.30 16.73 2.13
CA GLN A 239 19.11 16.93 0.69
C GLN A 239 17.69 17.38 0.34
N GLU A 240 16.67 16.75 0.92
CA GLU A 240 15.28 17.12 0.67
C GLU A 240 14.94 18.50 1.25
N VAL A 241 15.49 18.87 2.41
CA VAL A 241 15.34 20.21 2.98
C VAL A 241 16.00 21.25 2.07
N ALA A 242 17.24 21.01 1.62
CA ALA A 242 17.93 21.91 0.71
C ALA A 242 17.16 22.08 -0.61
N TRP A 243 16.60 20.98 -1.13
CA TRP A 243 15.74 21.01 -2.31
C TRP A 243 14.49 21.85 -2.06
N ALA A 244 13.78 21.62 -0.94
CA ALA A 244 12.59 22.38 -0.58
C ALA A 244 12.90 23.87 -0.49
N SER A 245 13.95 24.27 0.25
CA SER A 245 14.42 25.66 0.34
C SER A 245 14.63 26.32 -1.03
N SER A 246 15.12 25.57 -2.03
CA SER A 246 15.35 26.10 -3.39
C SER A 246 14.07 26.34 -4.20
N LYS A 247 12.92 25.85 -3.72
CA LYS A 247 11.61 25.94 -4.38
C LYS A 247 10.66 26.92 -3.74
N ILE A 248 10.88 27.28 -2.48
CA ILE A 248 10.04 28.25 -1.77
C ILE A 248 10.24 29.63 -2.40
N ASP A 249 9.14 30.29 -2.76
CA ASP A 249 9.16 31.70 -3.13
C ASP A 249 9.65 32.54 -1.94
N ILE A 250 10.57 33.48 -2.16
CA ILE A 250 11.13 34.33 -1.10
C ILE A 250 10.06 35.11 -0.32
N THR A 251 8.89 35.34 -0.93
CA THR A 251 7.75 36.03 -0.33
C THR A 251 6.82 35.10 0.47
N ASN A 252 6.98 33.78 0.38
CA ASN A 252 6.12 32.81 1.07
C ASN A 252 6.58 32.56 2.52
N GLU A 253 6.32 33.54 3.39
CA GLU A 253 6.69 33.48 4.82
C GLU A 253 6.14 32.24 5.54
N ALA A 254 4.93 31.79 5.19
CA ALA A 254 4.27 30.66 5.83
C ALA A 254 5.04 29.36 5.60
N GLU A 255 5.49 29.13 4.36
CA GLU A 255 6.29 27.96 4.00
C GLU A 255 7.70 28.01 4.59
N TRP A 256 8.35 29.18 4.58
CA TRP A 256 9.63 29.36 5.27
C TRP A 256 9.54 29.09 6.77
N LYS A 257 8.45 29.52 7.42
CA LYS A 257 8.19 29.24 8.84
C LYS A 257 7.97 27.74 9.09
N ALA A 258 7.27 27.07 8.18
CA ALA A 258 7.06 25.63 8.25
C ALA A 258 8.38 24.86 8.10
N LEU A 259 9.17 25.18 7.06
CA LEU A 259 10.45 24.54 6.82
C LEU A 259 11.47 24.80 7.94
N SER A 260 11.56 26.03 8.46
CA SER A 260 12.45 26.35 9.58
C SER A 260 12.08 25.56 10.85
N SER A 261 10.78 25.40 11.15
CA SER A 261 10.36 24.58 12.29
C SER A 261 10.80 23.12 12.15
N MET A 262 10.80 22.59 10.92
CA MET A 262 11.27 21.24 10.62
C MET A 262 12.80 21.13 10.72
N ILE A 263 13.55 22.12 10.25
CA ILE A 263 15.01 22.18 10.37
C ILE A 263 15.43 22.19 11.83
N VAL A 264 14.84 23.07 12.65
CA VAL A 264 15.11 23.13 14.10
C VAL A 264 14.85 21.78 14.75
N ARG A 265 13.78 21.09 14.35
CA ARG A 265 13.48 19.75 14.85
C ARG A 265 14.52 18.72 14.39
N ALA A 266 14.93 18.75 13.12
CA ALA A 266 15.88 17.80 12.54
C ALA A 266 17.28 17.90 13.17
N LEU A 267 17.73 19.12 13.50
CA LEU A 267 19.01 19.33 14.20
C LEU A 267 19.06 18.66 15.57
N SER A 268 17.90 18.43 16.20
CA SER A 268 17.82 17.70 17.47
C SER A 268 17.96 16.18 17.33
N LEU A 269 17.94 15.63 16.10
CA LEU A 269 18.19 14.20 15.86
C LEU A 269 19.67 13.86 16.06
N GLY A 270 20.57 14.64 15.45
CA GLY A 270 22.02 14.39 15.54
C GLY A 270 22.61 14.62 16.93
N HIS A 271 21.93 15.35 17.82
CA HIS A 271 22.36 15.55 19.21
C HIS A 271 22.09 14.37 20.14
N ARG A 272 21.35 13.33 19.70
CA ARG A 272 21.03 12.16 20.53
C ARG A 272 21.92 10.94 20.26
N GLY A 273 22.81 11.05 19.28
CA GLY A 273 23.75 9.99 18.86
C GLY A 273 25.22 10.31 19.15
N MET A 274 25.54 11.44 19.79
CA MET A 274 26.87 11.76 20.33
C MET A 274 26.91 11.57 21.84
#